data_AF-A0A1B4LGJ3-F1
#
_entry.id   AF-A0A1B4LGJ3-F1
#
_cell.length_a   1.000
_cell.length_b   1.000
_cell.length_c   1.000
_cell.angle_alpha   90.00
_cell.angle_beta   90.00
_cell.angle_gamma   90.00
#
_symmetry.space_group_name_H-M   'P 1'
#
loop_
_entity.id
_entity.type
_entity.pdbx_description
1 polymer ?
#
loop_
_entity_poly.entity_id
_entity_poly.type
_entity_poly.pdbx_seq_one_letter_code
_entity_poly.pdbx_strand_id
1 'polypeptide(L)'
;MNQDGTYGYEPGLSEDDIRAGKTAKPLVMMRYVGLRDGTYILLLIDEDNPNFSTRVACQAPCEFAKSQTMAGDMVVKTETIRVAPGSLLNGMVEDAVAGQLIPFGQRAPSQTVSQAPVGATSSSQVLQPPTTTTPATDAQHDSANGPVQQTSFDCSKAKSIPEFLICHDPDLAAADRDLADTYRQAKEAAVDKTAFNNRTRRQWNFREKNCRDKDCLMSWYAYQKRVLSKIAQTGDAAVQDN
;
A
#
# COMPACT_ATOMS: atom_id res chain seq x y z
N MET A 1 -4.26 -13.17 7.68
CA MET A 1 -3.18 -13.24 6.67
C MET A 1 -2.68 -11.83 6.43
N ASN A 2 -1.38 -11.56 6.62
CA ASN A 2 -0.76 -10.27 6.30
C ASN A 2 0.26 -10.50 5.18
N GLN A 3 0.03 -9.91 4.02
CA GLN A 3 0.98 -9.90 2.91
C GLN A 3 1.18 -8.45 2.46
N ASP A 4 2.35 -7.91 2.79
CA ASP A 4 2.83 -6.59 2.37
C ASP A 4 1.90 -5.40 2.70
N GLY A 5 1.09 -5.50 3.77
CA GLY A 5 0.10 -4.48 4.17
C GLY A 5 -1.31 -4.73 3.61
N THR A 6 -1.54 -5.94 3.08
CA THR A 6 -2.86 -6.49 2.80
C THR A 6 -3.26 -7.42 3.95
N TYR A 7 -4.42 -7.18 4.53
CA TYR A 7 -4.97 -7.85 5.71
C TYR A 7 -6.30 -8.50 5.37
N GLY A 8 -6.47 -9.77 5.74
CA GLY A 8 -7.76 -10.45 5.65
C GLY A 8 -8.56 -10.33 6.94
N TYR A 9 -9.80 -9.85 6.83
CA TYR A 9 -10.75 -9.74 7.94
C TYR A 9 -11.91 -10.72 7.71
N GLU A 10 -12.19 -11.55 8.70
CA GLU A 10 -13.31 -12.50 8.61
C GLU A 10 -14.63 -11.85 9.07
N PRO A 11 -15.69 -11.83 8.23
CA PRO A 11 -16.98 -11.37 8.66
C PRO A 11 -17.63 -12.32 9.67
N GLY A 12 -18.38 -11.77 10.63
CA GLY A 12 -19.18 -12.59 11.56
C GLY A 12 -20.21 -13.49 10.85
N LEU A 13 -20.45 -14.67 11.42
CA LEU A 13 -21.49 -15.59 10.97
C LEU A 13 -22.88 -15.04 11.36
N SER A 14 -23.83 -15.12 10.43
CA SER A 14 -25.24 -14.87 10.74
C SER A 14 -25.90 -16.11 11.32
N GLU A 15 -27.07 -15.97 11.94
CA GLU A 15 -27.85 -17.11 12.43
C GLU A 15 -28.18 -18.12 11.32
N ASP A 16 -28.45 -17.62 10.10
CA ASP A 16 -28.71 -18.47 8.94
C ASP A 16 -27.45 -19.22 8.50
N ASP A 17 -26.27 -18.59 8.59
CA ASP A 17 -24.99 -19.26 8.30
C ASP A 17 -24.74 -20.40 9.29
N ILE A 18 -24.99 -20.15 10.58
CA ILE A 18 -24.86 -21.16 11.65
C ILE A 18 -25.87 -22.29 11.43
N ARG A 19 -27.12 -21.96 11.10
CA ARG A 19 -28.18 -22.94 10.79
C ARG A 19 -27.85 -23.78 9.56
N ALA A 20 -27.16 -23.20 8.58
CA ALA A 20 -26.64 -23.89 7.41
C ALA A 20 -25.34 -24.68 7.68
N GLY A 21 -24.85 -24.72 8.92
CA GLY A 21 -23.64 -25.44 9.30
C GLY A 21 -22.34 -24.78 8.84
N LYS A 22 -22.35 -23.50 8.45
CA LYS A 22 -21.12 -22.77 8.09
C LYS A 22 -20.33 -22.46 9.35
N THR A 23 -19.03 -22.71 9.28
CA THR A 23 -18.08 -22.48 10.37
C THR A 23 -17.21 -21.23 10.17
N ALA A 24 -17.17 -20.70 8.95
CA ALA A 24 -16.38 -19.53 8.58
C ALA A 24 -16.98 -18.82 7.35
N LYS A 25 -16.59 -17.55 7.16
CA LYS A 25 -16.86 -16.80 5.91
C LYS A 25 -15.56 -16.53 5.15
N PRO A 26 -15.63 -16.34 3.82
CA PRO A 26 -14.49 -15.85 3.06
C PRO A 26 -13.96 -14.54 3.66
N LEU A 27 -12.64 -14.37 3.64
CA LEU A 27 -11.99 -13.17 4.14
C LEU A 27 -12.34 -11.98 3.23
N VAL A 28 -12.62 -10.84 3.84
CA VAL A 28 -12.60 -9.56 3.15
C VAL A 28 -11.17 -9.05 3.19
N MET A 29 -10.55 -8.96 2.02
CA MET A 29 -9.20 -8.46 1.88
C MET A 29 -9.21 -6.93 1.87
N MET A 30 -8.47 -6.36 2.81
CA MET A 30 -8.33 -4.92 2.99
C MET A 30 -6.86 -4.56 2.94
N ARG A 31 -6.55 -3.49 2.24
CA ARG A 31 -5.22 -2.90 2.22
C ARG A 31 -5.24 -1.57 2.96
N TYR A 32 -4.34 -1.43 3.92
CA TYR A 32 -4.17 -0.14 4.58
C TYR A 32 -3.28 0.73 3.70
N VAL A 33 -3.86 1.78 3.14
CA VAL A 33 -3.10 2.72 2.30
C VAL A 33 -2.25 3.62 3.19
N GLY A 34 -2.77 4.06 4.33
CA GLY A 34 -2.02 4.91 5.27
C GLY A 34 -2.84 6.07 5.82
N LEU A 35 -2.16 6.97 6.53
CA LEU A 35 -2.71 8.22 7.06
C LEU A 35 -2.23 9.41 6.22
N ARG A 36 -3.16 10.20 5.68
CA ARG A 36 -2.87 11.38 4.85
C ARG A 36 -3.72 12.55 5.28
N ASP A 37 -3.09 13.67 5.65
CA ASP A 37 -3.78 14.88 6.12
C ASP A 37 -4.83 14.55 7.20
N GLY A 38 -4.45 13.73 8.18
CA GLY A 38 -5.33 13.25 9.24
C GLY A 38 -6.41 12.23 8.82
N THR A 39 -6.41 11.80 7.56
CA THR A 39 -7.40 10.88 6.98
C THR A 39 -6.81 9.48 6.78
N TYR A 40 -7.35 8.49 7.48
CA TYR A 40 -7.05 7.08 7.27
C TYR A 40 -7.68 6.62 5.96
N ILE A 41 -6.93 5.89 5.15
CA ILE A 41 -7.39 5.38 3.86
C ILE A 41 -7.22 3.86 3.85
N LEU A 42 -8.34 3.17 3.63
CA LEU A 42 -8.43 1.72 3.48
C LEU A 42 -8.89 1.42 2.05
N LEU A 43 -8.41 0.33 1.47
CA LEU A 43 -8.85 -0.17 0.19
C LEU A 43 -9.32 -1.62 0.35
N LEU A 44 -10.63 -1.83 0.26
CA LEU A 44 -11.20 -3.17 0.20
C LEU A 44 -11.03 -3.69 -1.23
N ILE A 45 -10.41 -4.84 -1.36
CA ILE A 45 -10.07 -5.49 -2.62
C ILE A 45 -11.05 -6.64 -2.82
N ASP A 46 -11.65 -6.70 -4.01
CA ASP A 46 -12.42 -7.84 -4.45
C ASP A 46 -11.48 -8.79 -5.20
N GLU A 47 -11.19 -9.95 -4.61
CA GLU A 47 -10.29 -10.94 -5.20
C GLU A 47 -10.91 -11.62 -6.44
N ASP A 48 -12.24 -11.72 -6.49
CA ASP A 48 -12.97 -12.30 -7.62
C ASP A 48 -13.10 -11.28 -8.77
N ASN A 49 -13.07 -9.99 -8.46
CA ASN A 49 -13.17 -8.91 -9.44
C ASN A 49 -12.15 -7.79 -9.21
N PRO A 50 -10.91 -7.94 -9.70
CA PRO A 50 -9.83 -6.98 -9.46
C PRO A 50 -10.08 -5.59 -10.08
N ASN A 51 -11.08 -5.47 -10.96
CA ASN A 51 -11.47 -4.18 -11.53
C ASN A 51 -12.26 -3.32 -10.54
N PHE A 52 -12.85 -3.93 -9.52
CA PHE A 52 -13.65 -3.24 -8.52
C PHE A 52 -12.91 -3.21 -7.18
N SER A 53 -12.82 -2.03 -6.59
CA SER A 53 -12.31 -1.88 -5.24
C SER A 53 -13.11 -0.81 -4.52
N THR A 54 -13.18 -0.89 -3.20
CA THR A 54 -13.87 0.13 -2.39
C THR A 54 -12.85 0.88 -1.55
N ARG A 55 -12.67 2.16 -1.85
CA ARG A 55 -11.86 3.06 -1.04
C ARG A 55 -12.69 3.59 0.10
N VAL A 56 -12.25 3.36 1.33
CA VAL A 56 -12.86 3.92 2.52
C VAL A 56 -11.90 4.94 3.13
N ALA A 57 -12.41 6.13 3.44
CA ALA A 57 -11.63 7.23 4.02
C ALA A 57 -12.35 7.84 5.22
N CYS A 58 -11.65 8.01 6.34
CA CYS A 58 -12.20 8.65 7.54
C CYS A 58 -11.12 9.41 8.32
N GLN A 59 -11.53 10.40 9.11
CA GLN A 59 -10.68 11.08 10.09
C GLN A 59 -11.08 10.62 11.48
N ALA A 60 -10.13 10.44 12.40
CA ALA A 60 -10.43 10.05 13.78
C ALA A 60 -11.46 11.02 14.39
N PRO A 61 -12.48 10.52 15.12
CA PRO A 61 -12.67 9.16 15.62
C PRO A 61 -13.36 8.17 14.66
N CYS A 62 -13.48 8.52 13.37
CA CYS A 62 -14.00 7.66 12.30
C CYS A 62 -15.44 7.14 12.48
N GLU A 63 -16.31 7.84 13.20
CA GLU A 63 -17.74 7.48 13.32
C GLU A 63 -18.45 7.36 11.96
N PHE A 64 -18.00 8.14 11.00
CA PHE A 64 -18.42 8.10 9.61
C PHE A 64 -17.23 7.98 8.70
N ALA A 65 -17.40 7.23 7.61
CA ALA A 65 -16.41 7.09 6.57
C ALA A 65 -17.02 7.40 5.21
N LYS A 66 -16.22 8.02 4.35
CA LYS A 66 -16.53 8.17 2.95
C LYS A 66 -16.13 6.87 2.24
N SER A 67 -17.13 6.15 1.72
CA SER A 67 -16.96 4.97 0.89
C SER A 67 -17.04 5.35 -0.59
N GLN A 68 -16.08 4.93 -1.39
CA GLN A 68 -16.04 5.16 -2.83
C GLN A 68 -15.80 3.84 -3.55
N THR A 69 -16.79 3.37 -4.30
CA THR A 69 -16.62 2.22 -5.19
C THR A 69 -15.89 2.70 -6.44
N MET A 70 -14.76 2.05 -6.73
CA MET A 70 -13.87 2.32 -7.84
C MET A 70 -14.03 1.24 -8.90
N ALA A 71 -14.12 1.62 -10.17
CA ALA A 71 -13.92 0.75 -11.32
C ALA A 71 -12.62 1.18 -12.02
N GLY A 72 -11.51 0.48 -11.77
CA GLY A 72 -10.16 0.94 -12.10
C GLY A 72 -9.81 2.23 -11.34
N ASP A 73 -9.73 3.35 -12.05
CA ASP A 73 -9.39 4.67 -11.47
C ASP A 73 -10.61 5.61 -11.38
N MET A 74 -11.78 5.15 -11.85
CA MET A 74 -13.00 5.96 -11.84
C MET A 74 -13.82 5.64 -10.60
N VAL A 75 -14.18 6.68 -9.85
CA VAL A 75 -15.17 6.58 -8.78
C VAL A 75 -16.54 6.41 -9.42
N VAL A 76 -17.14 5.22 -9.31
CA VAL A 76 -18.47 4.94 -9.84
C VAL A 76 -19.58 5.19 -8.83
N LYS A 77 -19.26 5.17 -7.53
CA LYS A 77 -20.21 5.46 -6.45
C LYS A 77 -19.49 6.13 -5.28
N THR A 78 -20.14 7.08 -4.62
CA THR A 78 -19.67 7.69 -3.38
C THR A 78 -20.80 7.73 -2.36
N GLU A 79 -20.54 7.26 -1.15
CA GLU A 79 -21.49 7.18 -0.06
C GLU A 79 -20.81 7.59 1.24
N THR A 80 -21.59 8.15 2.17
CA THR A 80 -21.16 8.32 3.56
C THR A 80 -21.79 7.19 4.36
N ILE A 81 -20.95 6.35 4.96
CA ILE A 81 -21.38 5.20 5.75
C ILE A 81 -21.03 5.41 7.22
N ARG A 82 -21.86 4.87 8.11
CA ARG A 82 -21.57 4.82 9.54
C ARG A 82 -20.63 3.66 9.82
N VAL A 83 -19.53 3.92 10.54
CA VAL A 83 -18.64 2.87 11.04
C VAL A 83 -19.21 2.42 12.39
N ALA A 84 -20.07 1.40 12.35
CA ALA A 84 -20.78 0.94 13.55
C ALA A 84 -19.85 0.09 14.43
N PRO A 85 -19.86 0.27 15.77
CA PRO A 85 -19.09 -0.58 16.69
C PRO A 85 -19.39 -2.07 16.46
N GLY A 86 -18.35 -2.89 16.45
CA GLY A 86 -18.46 -4.33 16.19
C GLY A 86 -18.72 -4.72 14.72
N SER A 87 -18.84 -3.75 13.81
CA SER A 87 -18.84 -4.03 12.37
C SER A 87 -17.45 -4.41 11.87
N LEU A 88 -17.38 -5.13 10.76
CA LEU A 88 -16.12 -5.49 10.11
C LEU A 88 -15.25 -4.27 9.80
N LEU A 89 -15.88 -3.21 9.29
CA LEU A 89 -15.20 -1.95 8.98
C LEU A 89 -14.68 -1.23 10.24
N ASN A 90 -15.38 -1.36 11.37
CA ASN A 90 -14.92 -0.80 12.64
C ASN A 90 -13.62 -1.47 13.08
N GLY A 91 -13.52 -2.80 13.01
CA GLY A 91 -12.27 -3.50 13.32
C GLY A 91 -11.11 -3.03 12.43
N MET A 92 -11.35 -2.91 11.11
CA MET A 92 -10.35 -2.39 10.17
C MET A 92 -9.85 -0.98 10.52
N VAL A 93 -10.76 -0.09 10.89
CA VAL A 93 -10.44 1.29 11.23
C VAL A 93 -9.79 1.40 12.60
N GLU A 94 -10.23 0.61 13.59
CA GLU A 94 -9.63 0.58 14.93
C GLU A 94 -8.18 0.13 14.85
N ASP A 95 -7.87 -0.92 14.08
CA ASP A 95 -6.50 -1.37 13.89
C ASP A 95 -5.65 -0.28 13.21
N ALA A 96 -6.22 0.46 12.27
CA ALA A 96 -5.56 1.58 11.61
C ALA A 96 -5.27 2.74 12.58
N VAL A 97 -6.28 3.14 13.37
CA VAL A 97 -6.21 4.23 14.35
C VAL A 97 -5.25 3.87 15.49
N ALA A 98 -5.23 2.61 15.90
CA ALA A 98 -4.33 2.08 16.93
C ALA A 98 -2.89 1.87 16.43
N GLY A 99 -2.60 2.13 15.15
CA GLY A 99 -1.25 1.96 14.57
C GLY A 99 -0.82 0.50 14.45
N GLN A 100 -1.77 -0.44 14.43
CA GLN A 100 -1.48 -1.88 14.29
C GLN A 100 -1.30 -2.29 12.82
N LEU A 101 -1.79 -1.45 11.89
CA LEU A 101 -1.64 -1.67 10.46
C LEU A 101 -0.39 -0.98 9.92
N ILE A 102 0.37 -1.74 9.17
CA ILE A 102 1.51 -1.28 8.39
C ILE A 102 0.96 -0.84 7.04
N PRO A 103 1.20 0.42 6.62
CA PRO A 103 0.82 0.86 5.29
C PRO A 103 1.43 -0.07 4.23
N PHE A 104 0.64 -0.38 3.21
CA PHE A 104 1.10 -1.26 2.16
C PHE A 104 2.34 -0.71 1.44
N GLY A 105 3.30 -1.60 1.18
CA GLY A 105 4.61 -1.24 0.62
C GLY A 105 5.64 -0.79 1.65
N GLN A 106 5.26 -0.63 2.92
CA GLN A 106 6.22 -0.44 4.00
C GLN A 106 6.55 -1.78 4.64
N ARG A 107 7.85 -2.07 4.77
CA ARG A 107 8.27 -3.15 5.66
C ARG A 107 8.04 -2.69 7.10
N ALA A 108 7.46 -3.54 7.93
CA ALA A 108 7.71 -3.46 9.37
C ALA A 108 9.23 -3.33 9.54
N PRO A 109 9.76 -2.42 10.37
CA PRO A 109 11.15 -2.55 10.80
C PRO A 109 11.27 -3.98 11.29
N SER A 110 12.11 -4.76 10.62
CA SER A 110 12.30 -6.18 10.92
C SER A 110 12.44 -6.25 12.43
N GLN A 111 11.51 -6.94 13.10
CA GLN A 111 11.77 -7.35 14.46
C GLN A 111 13.09 -8.08 14.36
N THR A 112 14.13 -7.41 14.82
CA THR A 112 15.46 -7.96 14.92
C THR A 112 15.21 -9.08 15.90
N VAL A 113 15.10 -10.30 15.38
CA VAL A 113 15.11 -11.49 16.22
C VAL A 113 16.52 -11.49 16.76
N SER A 114 16.71 -10.77 17.86
CA SER A 114 17.89 -10.87 18.68
C SER A 114 17.82 -12.27 19.26
N GLN A 115 18.30 -13.24 18.49
CA GLN A 115 18.61 -14.56 18.98
C GLN A 115 19.68 -14.36 20.05
N ALA A 116 19.22 -14.23 21.29
CA ALA A 116 20.09 -14.36 22.45
C ALA A 116 20.72 -15.76 22.37
N PRO A 117 22.05 -15.90 22.48
CA PRO A 117 22.64 -17.21 22.59
C PRO A 117 22.21 -17.82 23.92
N VAL A 118 21.75 -19.06 23.85
CA VAL A 118 21.46 -19.92 24.99
C VAL A 118 22.77 -20.14 25.76
N GLY A 119 22.80 -19.68 27.02
CA GLY A 119 23.91 -19.90 27.94
C GLY A 119 23.53 -19.51 29.36
N ALA A 120 23.41 -20.52 30.23
CA ALA A 120 23.08 -20.48 31.66
C ALA A 120 23.88 -19.41 32.45
N THR A 121 23.43 -18.85 33.58
CA THR A 121 23.24 -19.55 34.87
C THR A 121 22.57 -18.60 35.89
N SER A 122 21.86 -19.20 36.85
CA SER A 122 21.17 -18.60 38.00
C SER A 122 21.99 -17.61 38.85
N SER A 123 21.30 -16.60 39.41
CA SER A 123 21.48 -16.14 40.80
C SER A 123 20.31 -15.25 41.23
N SER A 124 19.67 -15.62 42.34
CA SER A 124 18.67 -14.81 43.06
C SER A 124 19.36 -13.70 43.87
N GLN A 125 18.80 -12.49 43.89
CA GLN A 125 18.79 -11.58 45.06
C GLN A 125 17.93 -10.33 44.75
N VAL A 126 16.77 -10.18 45.42
CA VAL A 126 16.48 -9.33 46.60
C VAL A 126 15.99 -7.92 46.23
N LEU A 127 14.79 -7.60 46.73
CA LEU A 127 14.06 -6.35 46.62
C LEU A 127 14.77 -5.15 47.28
N GLN A 128 14.67 -3.97 46.66
CA GLN A 128 14.55 -2.67 47.34
C GLN A 128 13.66 -1.69 46.52
N PRO A 129 12.76 -0.92 47.17
CA PRO A 129 12.15 0.32 46.66
C PRO A 129 12.81 1.56 47.30
N PRO A 130 12.38 2.82 47.04
CA PRO A 130 11.83 3.46 45.83
C PRO A 130 12.66 4.72 45.42
N THR A 131 12.38 5.34 44.27
CA THR A 131 11.97 6.76 44.19
C THR A 131 11.76 7.21 42.74
N THR A 132 10.63 7.87 42.57
CA THR A 132 10.14 8.57 41.40
C THR A 132 11.03 9.73 40.97
N THR A 133 11.47 9.71 39.72
CA THR A 133 11.65 10.93 38.93
C THR A 133 11.45 10.59 37.45
N THR A 134 10.25 10.87 36.97
CA THR A 134 9.90 10.90 35.56
C THR A 134 10.13 12.33 35.06
N PRO A 135 10.96 12.55 34.02
CA PRO A 135 10.64 13.57 33.04
C PRO A 135 9.87 12.86 31.93
N ALA A 136 8.58 13.18 31.85
CA ALA A 136 7.76 12.86 30.69
C ALA A 136 8.32 13.68 29.52
N THR A 137 9.14 13.05 28.69
CA THR A 137 9.30 13.48 27.30
C THR A 137 8.18 12.79 26.55
N ASP A 138 7.16 13.58 26.20
CA ASP A 138 6.18 13.23 25.17
C ASP A 138 6.93 12.80 23.90
N ALA A 139 7.14 11.49 23.76
CA ALA A 139 7.45 10.89 22.49
C ALA A 139 6.15 10.92 21.69
N GLN A 140 5.99 11.99 20.93
CA GLN A 140 4.97 12.16 19.90
C GLN A 140 4.87 10.87 19.09
N HIS A 141 3.74 10.18 19.23
CA HIS A 141 3.24 9.20 18.28
C HIS A 141 2.98 9.92 16.95
N ASP A 142 4.00 10.04 16.12
CA ASP A 142 3.88 10.60 14.77
C ASP A 142 4.71 9.77 13.77
N SER A 143 4.57 8.46 13.83
CA SER A 143 5.31 7.55 12.94
C SER A 143 4.48 6.32 12.60
N ALA A 144 3.34 6.55 11.93
CA ALA A 144 2.67 5.52 11.13
C ALA A 144 2.91 5.71 9.61
N ASN A 145 3.75 6.68 9.22
CA ASN A 145 4.32 6.78 7.88
C ASN A 145 5.84 6.61 7.98
N GLY A 146 6.38 5.50 7.49
CA GLY A 146 7.80 5.41 7.15
C GLY A 146 8.17 6.49 6.12
N PRO A 147 9.46 6.84 5.99
CA PRO A 147 9.89 7.99 5.20
C PRO A 147 9.44 7.88 3.74
N VAL A 148 8.93 8.99 3.20
CA VAL A 148 8.61 9.12 1.78
C VAL A 148 9.91 9.00 0.98
N GLN A 149 9.88 8.17 -0.05
CA GLN A 149 11.03 7.90 -0.90
C GLN A 149 11.20 8.99 -1.96
N GLN A 150 12.44 9.20 -2.40
CA GLN A 150 12.70 10.05 -3.56
C GLN A 150 12.28 9.30 -4.84
N THR A 151 11.38 9.87 -5.63
CA THR A 151 10.89 9.28 -6.89
C THR A 151 11.13 10.26 -8.05
N SER A 152 10.78 9.86 -9.27
CA SER A 152 10.83 10.75 -10.46
C SER A 152 9.68 11.74 -10.53
N PHE A 153 8.72 11.66 -9.60
CA PHE A 153 7.58 12.54 -9.47
C PHE A 153 7.45 13.08 -8.05
N ASP A 154 6.51 14.00 -7.84
CA ASP A 154 6.31 14.64 -6.55
C ASP A 154 5.35 13.80 -5.69
N CYS A 155 5.90 13.11 -4.68
CA CYS A 155 5.11 12.27 -3.78
C CYS A 155 4.02 13.01 -2.99
N SER A 156 4.13 14.34 -2.82
CA SER A 156 3.05 15.15 -2.22
C SER A 156 1.80 15.22 -3.12
N LYS A 157 1.94 14.91 -4.41
CA LYS A 157 0.87 14.93 -5.41
C LYS A 157 0.36 13.54 -5.77
N ALA A 158 0.86 12.49 -5.11
CA ALA A 158 0.48 11.11 -5.37
C ALA A 158 -1.00 10.87 -5.06
N LYS A 159 -1.80 10.58 -6.09
CA LYS A 159 -3.26 10.44 -6.02
C LYS A 159 -3.72 9.01 -6.26
N SER A 160 -2.94 8.22 -7.01
CA SER A 160 -3.29 6.85 -7.34
C SER A 160 -2.66 5.84 -6.38
N ILE A 161 -3.18 4.61 -6.42
CA ILE A 161 -2.60 3.50 -5.68
C ILE A 161 -1.14 3.28 -6.14
N PRO A 162 -0.84 3.08 -7.44
CA PRO A 162 0.54 2.98 -7.94
C PRO A 162 1.49 4.06 -7.43
N GLU A 163 1.11 5.34 -7.54
CA GLU A 163 1.94 6.46 -7.10
C GLU A 163 2.23 6.39 -5.60
N PHE A 164 1.22 6.02 -4.80
CA PHE A 164 1.41 5.82 -3.37
C PHE A 164 2.41 4.70 -3.09
N LEU A 165 2.29 3.56 -3.78
CA LEU A 165 3.19 2.42 -3.62
C LEU A 165 4.63 2.83 -3.90
N ILE A 166 4.84 3.53 -5.01
CA ILE A 166 6.17 3.98 -5.43
C ILE A 166 6.76 4.96 -4.41
N CYS A 167 5.94 5.80 -3.78
CA CYS A 167 6.40 6.76 -2.77
C CYS A 167 6.80 6.14 -1.43
N HIS A 168 6.40 4.91 -1.12
CA HIS A 168 6.59 4.32 0.21
C HIS A 168 7.35 2.99 0.20
N ASP A 169 7.67 2.44 -0.98
CA ASP A 169 8.50 1.26 -1.14
C ASP A 169 9.86 1.62 -1.78
N PRO A 170 11.00 1.31 -1.14
CA PRO A 170 12.32 1.69 -1.63
C PRO A 170 12.70 1.03 -2.96
N ASP A 171 12.22 -0.19 -3.23
CA ASP A 171 12.54 -0.91 -4.45
C ASP A 171 11.73 -0.32 -5.63
N LEU A 172 10.45 -0.01 -5.40
CA LEU A 172 9.62 0.67 -6.40
C LEU A 172 10.13 2.09 -6.69
N ALA A 173 10.53 2.83 -5.66
CA ALA A 173 11.14 4.15 -5.85
C ALA A 173 12.43 4.09 -6.66
N ALA A 174 13.27 3.07 -6.43
CA ALA A 174 14.49 2.85 -7.21
C ALA A 174 14.18 2.51 -8.67
N ALA A 175 13.22 1.61 -8.92
CA ALA A 175 12.76 1.26 -10.25
C ALA A 175 12.17 2.47 -11.01
N ASP A 176 11.47 3.35 -10.30
CA ASP A 176 10.91 4.58 -10.87
C ASP A 176 11.98 5.55 -11.37
N ARG A 177 13.02 5.80 -10.56
CA ARG A 177 14.15 6.66 -10.96
C ARG A 177 14.93 6.08 -12.14
N ASP A 178 15.20 4.77 -12.10
CA ASP A 178 15.89 4.05 -13.17
C ASP A 178 15.10 4.06 -14.50
N LEU A 179 13.76 3.92 -14.42
CA LEU A 179 12.91 4.06 -15.60
C LEU A 179 12.91 5.50 -16.14
N ALA A 180 12.93 6.52 -15.28
CA ALA A 180 12.96 7.91 -15.70
C ALA A 180 14.23 8.25 -16.51
N ASP A 181 15.39 7.70 -16.11
CA ASP A 181 16.63 7.84 -16.86
C ASP A 181 16.56 7.13 -18.21
N THR A 182 16.05 5.90 -18.24
CA THR A 182 15.84 5.14 -19.48
C THR A 182 14.84 5.85 -20.42
N TYR A 183 13.78 6.42 -19.87
CA TYR A 183 12.78 7.20 -20.62
C TYR A 183 13.40 8.43 -21.28
N ARG A 184 14.28 9.16 -20.58
CA ARG A 184 14.98 10.32 -21.14
C ARG A 184 15.83 9.92 -22.35
N GLN A 185 16.62 8.85 -22.23
CA GLN A 185 17.43 8.32 -23.33
C GLN A 185 16.57 7.88 -24.53
N ALA A 186 15.50 7.13 -24.26
CA ALA A 186 14.58 6.68 -25.30
C ALA A 186 13.86 7.85 -25.99
N LYS A 187 13.47 8.87 -25.23
CA LYS A 187 12.83 10.08 -25.74
C LYS A 187 13.77 10.86 -26.65
N GLU A 188 15.06 10.94 -26.33
CA GLU A 188 16.07 11.61 -27.16
C GLU A 188 16.30 10.83 -28.47
N ALA A 189 16.47 9.52 -28.39
CA ALA A 189 16.75 8.65 -29.55
C ALA A 189 15.56 8.45 -30.50
N ALA A 190 14.31 8.49 -29.99
CA ALA A 190 13.13 8.17 -30.80
C ALA A 190 13.01 9.05 -32.06
N VAL A 191 12.88 8.43 -33.24
CA VAL A 191 12.70 9.14 -34.51
C VAL A 191 11.30 9.75 -34.59
N ASP A 192 10.27 8.94 -34.31
CA ASP A 192 8.89 9.41 -34.23
C ASP A 192 8.50 9.74 -32.77
N LYS A 193 8.58 11.04 -32.43
CA LYS A 193 8.21 11.54 -31.10
C LYS A 193 6.72 11.34 -30.80
N THR A 194 5.85 11.39 -31.81
CA THR A 194 4.40 11.23 -31.62
C THR A 194 4.06 9.78 -31.27
N ALA A 195 4.63 8.82 -32.00
CA ALA A 195 4.49 7.40 -31.70
C ALA A 195 5.04 7.08 -30.30
N PHE A 196 6.22 7.61 -29.96
CA PHE A 196 6.82 7.44 -28.63
C PHE A 196 5.92 7.98 -27.50
N ASN A 197 5.41 9.20 -27.63
CA ASN A 197 4.52 9.81 -26.64
C ASN A 197 3.21 9.01 -26.50
N ASN A 198 2.63 8.53 -27.60
CA ASN A 198 1.42 7.72 -27.55
C ASN A 198 1.65 6.36 -26.88
N ARG A 199 2.76 5.69 -27.18
CA ARG A 199 3.13 4.42 -26.54
C ARG A 199 3.31 4.59 -25.04
N THR A 200 4.15 5.54 -24.63
CA THR A 200 4.47 5.76 -23.21
C THR A 200 3.22 6.16 -22.44
N ARG A 201 2.38 7.06 -22.98
CA ARG A 201 1.09 7.39 -22.36
C ARG A 201 0.18 6.17 -22.17
N ARG A 202 0.10 5.26 -23.16
CA ARG A 202 -0.67 4.02 -23.02
C ARG A 202 -0.13 3.13 -21.90
N GLN A 203 1.18 3.00 -21.79
CA GLN A 203 1.82 2.18 -20.75
C GLN A 203 1.65 2.76 -19.35
N TRP A 204 1.71 4.08 -19.19
CA TRP A 204 1.47 4.75 -17.91
C TRP A 204 0.01 4.58 -17.50
N ASN A 205 -0.93 4.80 -18.43
CA ASN A 205 -2.35 4.55 -18.18
C ASN A 205 -2.63 3.08 -17.82
N PHE A 206 -1.90 2.12 -18.39
CA PHE A 206 -2.01 0.72 -18.03
C PHE A 206 -1.57 0.50 -16.57
N ARG A 207 -0.40 1.03 -16.17
CA ARG A 207 0.08 0.97 -14.78
C ARG A 207 -0.96 1.52 -13.81
N GLU A 208 -1.46 2.72 -14.10
CA GLU A 208 -2.46 3.40 -13.26
C GLU A 208 -3.70 2.53 -13.05
N LYS A 209 -4.20 1.91 -14.12
CA LYS A 209 -5.45 1.14 -14.07
C LYS A 209 -5.31 -0.27 -13.50
N ASN A 210 -4.20 -0.95 -13.76
CA ASN A 210 -4.10 -2.39 -13.57
C ASN A 210 -3.22 -2.78 -12.38
N CYS A 211 -2.22 -1.97 -12.03
CA CYS A 211 -1.34 -2.34 -10.93
C CYS A 211 -1.87 -1.88 -9.59
N ARG A 212 -1.98 -2.83 -8.67
CA ARG A 212 -2.44 -2.60 -7.31
C ARG A 212 -1.43 -3.05 -6.27
N ASP A 213 -0.42 -3.83 -6.62
CA ASP A 213 0.59 -4.35 -5.71
C ASP A 213 2.02 -4.16 -6.25
N LYS A 214 2.99 -4.50 -5.40
CA LYS A 214 4.41 -4.41 -5.71
C LYS A 214 4.79 -5.33 -6.87
N ASP A 215 4.30 -6.56 -6.90
CA ASP A 215 4.66 -7.53 -7.92
C ASP A 215 4.20 -7.10 -9.31
N CYS A 216 2.98 -6.56 -9.44
CA CYS A 216 2.51 -5.95 -10.68
C CYS A 216 3.38 -4.78 -11.09
N LEU A 217 3.67 -3.85 -10.17
CA LEU A 217 4.48 -2.68 -10.48
C LEU A 217 5.91 -3.06 -10.89
N MET A 218 6.56 -3.97 -10.17
CA MET A 218 7.90 -4.46 -10.50
C MET A 218 7.92 -5.15 -11.85
N SER A 219 6.91 -5.97 -12.16
CA SER A 219 6.75 -6.61 -13.46
C SER A 219 6.56 -5.59 -14.58
N TRP A 220 5.75 -4.55 -14.33
CA TRP A 220 5.54 -3.45 -15.26
C TRP A 220 6.82 -2.63 -15.49
N TYR A 221 7.55 -2.27 -14.43
CA TYR A 221 8.83 -1.55 -14.54
C TYR A 221 9.86 -2.36 -15.34
N ALA A 222 9.97 -3.67 -15.07
CA ALA A 222 10.89 -4.54 -15.79
C ALA A 222 10.56 -4.60 -17.29
N TYR A 223 9.28 -4.80 -17.64
CA TYR A 223 8.81 -4.76 -19.03
C TYR A 223 9.11 -3.41 -19.69
N GLN A 224 8.69 -2.32 -19.04
CA GLN A 224 8.78 -0.99 -19.62
C GLN A 224 10.24 -0.55 -19.80
N LYS A 225 11.13 -0.94 -18.88
CA LYS A 225 12.57 -0.70 -19.01
C LYS A 225 13.15 -1.41 -20.23
N ARG A 226 12.84 -2.69 -20.46
CA ARG A 226 13.32 -3.43 -21.64
C ARG A 226 12.87 -2.78 -22.94
N VAL A 227 11.59 -2.42 -23.02
CA VAL A 227 11.02 -1.72 -24.18
C VAL A 227 11.71 -0.39 -24.43
N LEU A 228 11.82 0.48 -23.41
CA LEU A 228 12.43 1.81 -23.58
C LEU A 228 13.92 1.70 -23.90
N SER A 229 14.63 0.72 -23.34
CA SER A 229 16.03 0.45 -23.68
C SER A 229 16.20 0.08 -25.15
N LYS A 230 15.31 -0.77 -25.70
CA LYS A 230 15.30 -1.10 -27.13
C LYS A 230 15.04 0.17 -27.98
N ILE A 231 14.08 1.01 -27.60
CA ILE A 231 13.81 2.30 -28.29
C ILE A 231 15.03 3.23 -28.22
N ALA A 232 15.71 3.30 -27.08
CA ALA A 232 16.91 4.11 -26.93
C ALA A 232 18.05 3.66 -27.87
N GLN A 233 18.13 2.37 -28.18
CA GLN A 233 19.14 1.80 -29.08
C GLN A 233 18.77 1.94 -30.56
N THR A 234 17.49 1.77 -30.92
CA THR A 234 17.06 1.68 -32.32
C THR A 234 16.43 2.97 -32.85
N GLY A 235 15.95 3.85 -31.97
CA GLY A 235 15.11 4.99 -32.32
C GLY A 235 13.68 4.63 -32.77
N ASP A 236 13.34 3.33 -32.84
CA ASP A 236 12.04 2.85 -33.31
C ASP A 236 11.05 2.71 -32.14
N ALA A 237 10.07 3.62 -32.08
CA ALA A 237 9.02 3.61 -31.06
C ALA A 237 8.05 2.41 -31.18
N ALA A 238 8.02 1.70 -32.31
CA ALA A 238 7.16 0.55 -32.54
C ALA A 238 7.75 -0.79 -32.05
N VAL A 239 9.02 -0.82 -31.63
CA VAL A 239 9.71 -2.04 -31.21
C VAL A 239 8.93 -2.83 -30.15
N GLN A 240 8.87 -4.16 -30.30
CA GLN A 240 8.19 -5.05 -29.38
C GLN A 240 9.16 -5.72 -28.41
N ASP A 241 8.64 -6.13 -27.25
CA ASP A 241 9.39 -6.94 -26.30
C ASP A 241 9.21 -8.41 -26.68
N ASN A 242 10.07 -8.92 -27.57
CA ASN A 242 10.24 -10.36 -27.77
C ASN A 242 10.89 -11.01 -26.56
#